data_AF-A0A2R6J882-F1
#
_entry.id   AF-A0A2R6J882-F1
#
_cell.length_a   1.000
_cell.length_b   1.000
_cell.length_c   1.000
_cell.angle_alpha   90.00
_cell.angle_beta   90.00
_cell.angle_gamma   90.00
#
_symmetry.space_group_name_H-M   'P 1'
#
loop_
_entity.id
_entity.type
_entity.pdbx_description
1 polymer ?
#
loop_
_entity_poly.entity_id
_entity_poly.type
_entity_poly.pdbx_seq_one_letter_code
_entity_poly.pdbx_strand_id
1 'polypeptide(L)'
;MYRSWPGSRVAAAGLILANAVPLVGVAAFGWDLHSLLVVYWLESGAVGVATVAKIRRAEGDDGQRLPSIQFDGRSIDWFVGRGNLLVAGVFVVHYGLFWFVHGVFVLFFPLFFPDLDPASPAVVAVAAVGLAAYHAVSYRANYIEAGEYERTGPVTLMTQPYRRVFVLHLTVVLGAFGVAGLGAPIGALIVMVLVKTALDLWGHWKEHERARRRPPSNPTAE
;
A
#
# COMPACT_ATOMS: atom_id res chain seq x y z
N MET A 1 -11.69 -27.87 -4.16
CA MET A 1 -12.41 -27.20 -5.26
C MET A 1 -11.89 -25.76 -5.32
N TYR A 2 -10.97 -25.46 -6.24
CA TYR A 2 -10.37 -24.13 -6.39
C TYR A 2 -11.42 -23.16 -6.94
N ARG A 3 -11.80 -22.12 -6.18
CA ARG A 3 -12.58 -21.00 -6.71
C ARG A 3 -11.64 -20.22 -7.62
N SER A 4 -11.78 -20.44 -8.92
CA SER A 4 -11.08 -19.70 -9.96
C SER A 4 -11.28 -18.21 -9.75
N TRP A 5 -10.19 -17.46 -9.81
CA TRP A 5 -10.23 -16.01 -9.87
C TRP A 5 -11.21 -15.60 -10.99
N PRO A 6 -12.09 -14.60 -10.78
CA PRO A 6 -12.92 -14.08 -11.85
C PRO A 6 -12.02 -13.75 -13.05
N GLY A 7 -12.38 -14.24 -14.23
CA GLY A 7 -11.54 -14.20 -15.43
C GLY A 7 -10.93 -12.81 -15.63
N SER A 8 -9.68 -12.76 -16.10
CA SER A 8 -8.84 -11.55 -16.22
C SER A 8 -9.54 -10.28 -16.72
N ARG A 9 -10.59 -10.42 -17.55
CA ARG A 9 -11.45 -9.34 -18.03
C ARG A 9 -12.32 -8.69 -16.96
N VAL A 10 -12.88 -9.46 -16.02
CA VAL A 10 -13.67 -8.95 -14.89
C VAL A 10 -12.77 -8.23 -13.88
N ALA A 11 -11.58 -8.78 -13.61
CA ALA A 11 -10.58 -8.12 -12.78
C ALA A 11 -10.08 -6.81 -13.43
N ALA A 12 -9.82 -6.82 -14.74
CA ALA A 12 -9.44 -5.62 -15.49
C ALA A 12 -10.57 -4.57 -15.54
N ALA A 13 -11.81 -4.98 -15.80
CA ALA A 13 -12.97 -4.10 -15.80
C ALA A 13 -13.22 -3.47 -14.41
N GLY A 14 -13.08 -4.26 -13.35
CA GLY A 14 -13.14 -3.77 -11.97
C GLY A 14 -12.03 -2.75 -11.66
N LEU A 15 -10.81 -3.00 -12.14
CA LEU A 15 -9.70 -2.06 -11.99
C LEU A 15 -9.94 -0.75 -12.75
N ILE A 16 -10.43 -0.84 -13.99
CA ILE A 16 -10.75 0.34 -14.81
C ILE A 16 -11.88 1.16 -14.16
N LEU A 17 -12.94 0.50 -13.71
CA LEU A 17 -14.05 1.15 -13.01
C LEU A 17 -13.60 1.81 -11.69
N ALA A 18 -12.77 1.12 -10.89
CA ALA A 18 -12.26 1.67 -9.64
C ALA A 18 -11.41 2.93 -9.86
N ASN A 19 -10.64 2.99 -10.95
CA ASN A 19 -9.86 4.18 -11.31
C ASN A 19 -10.68 5.25 -12.03
N ALA A 20 -11.82 4.89 -12.64
CA ALA A 20 -12.73 5.84 -13.28
C ALA A 20 -13.53 6.67 -12.28
N VAL A 21 -13.84 6.12 -11.09
CA VAL A 21 -14.59 6.84 -10.05
C VAL A 21 -13.92 8.14 -9.62
N PRO A 22 -12.62 8.17 -9.26
CA PRO A 22 -11.90 9.42 -8.97
C PRO A 22 -11.94 10.41 -10.14
N LEU A 23 -11.75 9.92 -11.37
CA LEU A 23 -11.74 10.76 -12.57
C LEU A 23 -13.11 11.39 -12.85
N VAL A 24 -14.19 10.63 -12.67
CA VAL A 24 -15.58 11.12 -12.76
C VAL A 24 -15.88 12.09 -11.60
N GLY A 25 -15.37 11.82 -10.40
CA GLY A 25 -15.44 12.74 -9.26
C GLY A 25 -14.90 14.13 -9.60
N VAL A 26 -13.71 14.18 -10.20
CA VAL A 26 -13.10 15.44 -10.67
C VAL A 26 -13.92 16.06 -11.80
N ALA A 27 -14.25 15.29 -12.85
CA ALA A 27 -14.83 15.81 -14.08
C ALA A 27 -16.31 16.23 -13.95
N ALA A 28 -17.10 15.54 -13.13
CA ALA A 28 -18.54 15.75 -13.01
C ALA A 28 -18.96 16.42 -11.69
N PHE A 29 -18.16 16.29 -10.62
CA PHE A 29 -18.50 16.79 -9.29
C PHE A 29 -17.49 17.81 -8.75
N GLY A 30 -16.49 18.19 -9.55
CA GLY A 30 -15.51 19.21 -9.19
C GLY A 30 -14.64 18.83 -7.99
N TRP A 31 -14.37 17.53 -7.78
CA TRP A 31 -13.51 17.10 -6.68
C TRP A 31 -12.14 17.74 -6.81
N ASP A 32 -11.72 18.44 -5.77
CA ASP A 32 -10.41 19.06 -5.69
C ASP A 32 -9.31 17.99 -5.47
N LEU A 33 -8.09 18.33 -5.91
CA LEU A 33 -6.95 17.43 -5.79
C LEU A 33 -6.70 17.04 -4.33
N HIS A 34 -6.83 17.97 -3.39
CA HIS A 34 -6.57 17.71 -1.97
C HIS A 34 -7.60 16.73 -1.38
N SER A 35 -8.88 16.82 -1.74
CA SER A 35 -9.93 15.85 -1.39
C SER A 35 -9.53 14.45 -1.82
N LEU A 36 -9.04 14.27 -3.04
CA LEU A 36 -8.57 12.96 -3.50
C LEU A 36 -7.40 12.44 -2.67
N LEU A 37 -6.42 13.29 -2.36
CA LEU A 37 -5.28 12.92 -1.52
C LEU A 37 -5.74 12.45 -0.13
N VAL A 38 -6.65 13.20 0.49
CA VAL A 38 -7.22 12.87 1.81
C VAL A 38 -8.02 11.57 1.75
N VAL A 39 -8.83 11.36 0.70
CA VAL A 39 -9.60 10.12 0.53
C VAL A 39 -8.70 8.90 0.37
N TYR A 40 -7.66 8.98 -0.45
CA TYR A 40 -6.70 7.87 -0.60
C TYR A 40 -5.88 7.61 0.67
N TRP A 41 -5.55 8.66 1.41
CA TRP A 41 -4.91 8.53 2.71
C TRP A 41 -5.82 7.84 3.73
N LEU A 42 -7.11 8.20 3.76
CA LEU A 42 -8.13 7.55 4.61
C LEU A 42 -8.35 6.09 4.20
N GLU A 43 -8.38 5.78 2.91
CA GLU A 43 -8.46 4.40 2.41
C GLU A 43 -7.30 3.57 2.94
N SER A 44 -6.08 4.13 2.91
CA SER A 44 -4.90 3.48 3.46
C SER A 44 -5.03 3.25 4.97
N GLY A 45 -5.62 4.20 5.70
CA GLY A 45 -5.93 4.02 7.13
C GLY A 45 -6.93 2.90 7.38
N ALA A 46 -8.03 2.87 6.62
CA ALA A 46 -9.06 1.83 6.71
C ALA A 46 -8.50 0.44 6.38
N VAL A 47 -7.64 0.31 5.37
CA VAL A 47 -6.90 -0.92 5.07
C VAL A 47 -6.04 -1.34 6.26
N GLY A 48 -5.31 -0.41 6.89
CA GLY A 48 -4.50 -0.70 8.07
C GLY A 48 -5.33 -1.23 9.25
N VAL A 49 -6.42 -0.56 9.58
CA VAL A 49 -7.35 -0.97 10.64
C VAL A 49 -7.94 -2.35 10.35
N ALA A 50 -8.39 -2.58 9.12
CA ALA A 50 -8.92 -3.88 8.70
C ALA A 50 -7.86 -4.98 8.82
N THR A 51 -6.61 -4.71 8.43
CA THR A 51 -5.51 -5.66 8.57
C THR A 51 -5.21 -5.99 10.03
N VAL A 52 -5.22 -5.01 10.94
CA VAL A 52 -5.06 -5.26 12.38
C VAL A 52 -6.16 -6.18 12.90
N ALA A 53 -7.42 -5.92 12.53
CA ALA A 53 -8.54 -6.79 12.90
C ALA A 53 -8.35 -8.22 12.37
N LYS A 54 -7.91 -8.35 11.12
CA LYS A 54 -7.62 -9.65 10.49
C LYS A 54 -6.49 -10.40 11.20
N ILE A 55 -5.36 -9.74 11.46
CA ILE A 55 -4.20 -10.35 12.15
C ILE A 55 -4.61 -10.87 13.52
N ARG A 56 -5.39 -10.10 14.30
CA ARG A 56 -5.83 -10.51 15.64
C ARG A 56 -6.62 -11.82 15.62
N ARG A 57 -7.39 -12.06 14.56
CA ARG A 57 -8.24 -13.24 14.38
C ARG A 57 -7.61 -14.33 13.50
N ALA A 58 -6.39 -14.13 12.99
CA ALA A 58 -5.73 -15.10 12.12
C ALA A 58 -5.41 -16.40 12.87
N GLU A 59 -5.81 -17.53 12.30
CA GLU A 59 -5.58 -18.88 12.84
C GLU A 59 -4.87 -19.79 11.82
N GLY A 60 -4.74 -19.33 10.56
CA GLY A 60 -4.02 -20.07 9.52
C GLY A 60 -2.51 -19.98 9.64
N ASP A 61 -1.84 -20.83 8.86
CA ASP A 61 -0.39 -20.83 8.77
C ASP A 61 0.14 -19.78 7.78
N ASP A 62 1.35 -19.29 8.06
CA ASP A 62 2.11 -18.49 7.13
C ASP A 62 2.77 -19.40 6.09
N GLY A 63 2.44 -19.20 4.80
CA GLY A 63 2.93 -20.04 3.72
C GLY A 63 4.46 -20.01 3.58
N GLN A 64 5.04 -21.04 2.96
CA GLN A 64 6.49 -21.26 2.85
C GLN A 64 7.28 -20.19 2.08
N ARG A 65 6.62 -19.18 1.49
CA ARG A 65 7.26 -18.10 0.71
C ARG A 65 6.74 -16.73 1.17
N LEU A 66 7.28 -16.26 2.28
CA LEU A 66 7.12 -14.87 2.68
C LEU A 66 8.05 -13.97 1.83
N PRO A 67 7.68 -12.72 1.54
CA PRO A 67 8.57 -11.80 0.85
C PRO A 67 9.82 -11.55 1.70
N SER A 68 10.99 -11.49 1.06
CA SER A 68 12.29 -11.22 1.71
C SER A 68 12.44 -9.74 2.08
N ILE A 69 11.52 -9.24 2.91
CA ILE A 69 11.55 -7.89 3.48
C ILE A 69 12.20 -7.99 4.86
N GLN A 70 13.01 -6.99 5.20
CA GLN A 70 13.66 -6.90 6.50
C GLN A 70 12.97 -5.81 7.32
N PHE A 71 12.62 -6.13 8.57
CA PHE A 71 12.18 -5.16 9.57
C PHE A 71 13.26 -5.07 10.64
N ASP A 72 13.85 -3.89 10.80
CA ASP A 72 14.88 -3.63 11.82
C ASP A 72 16.03 -4.66 11.80
N GLY A 73 16.51 -4.99 10.59
CA GLY A 73 17.58 -5.96 10.37
C GLY A 73 17.18 -7.44 10.54
N ARG A 74 15.91 -7.74 10.85
CA ARG A 74 15.38 -9.11 10.98
C ARG A 74 14.51 -9.50 9.79
N SER A 75 14.59 -10.76 9.37
CA SER A 75 13.66 -11.30 8.37
C SER A 75 12.24 -11.36 8.95
N ILE A 76 11.23 -11.16 8.09
CA ILE A 76 9.83 -11.38 8.42
C ILE A 76 9.56 -12.78 8.97
N ASP A 77 10.35 -13.77 8.55
CA ASP A 77 10.23 -15.17 9.00
C ASP A 77 10.38 -15.31 10.53
N TRP A 78 11.05 -14.37 11.20
CA TRP A 78 11.18 -14.36 12.66
C TRP A 78 9.83 -14.22 13.38
N PHE A 79 8.83 -13.63 12.72
CA PHE A 79 7.49 -13.47 13.25
C PHE A 79 6.62 -14.72 13.09
N VAL A 80 7.04 -15.71 12.29
CA VAL A 80 6.28 -16.95 12.08
C VAL A 80 6.21 -17.72 13.40
N GLY A 81 4.99 -18.16 13.76
CA GLY A 81 4.73 -18.84 15.03
C GLY A 81 4.72 -17.93 16.26
N ARG A 82 4.86 -16.60 16.11
CA ARG A 82 4.66 -15.64 17.20
C ARG A 82 3.17 -15.34 17.38
N GLY A 83 2.80 -14.93 18.60
CA GLY A 83 1.41 -14.58 18.90
C GLY A 83 0.91 -13.38 18.07
N ASN A 84 -0.35 -13.44 17.64
CA ASN A 84 -0.99 -12.45 16.78
C ASN A 84 -0.90 -11.01 17.30
N LEU A 85 -0.94 -10.82 18.62
CA LEU A 85 -0.83 -9.50 19.26
C LEU A 85 0.53 -8.85 19.00
N LEU A 86 1.61 -9.63 19.00
CA LEU A 86 2.95 -9.14 18.71
C LEU A 86 3.05 -8.73 17.24
N VAL A 87 2.57 -9.58 16.33
CA VAL A 87 2.56 -9.30 14.88
C VAL A 87 1.73 -8.05 14.58
N ALA A 88 0.53 -7.95 15.17
CA ALA A 88 -0.32 -6.77 15.05
C ALA A 88 0.34 -5.51 15.61
N GLY A 89 1.02 -5.60 16.76
CA GLY A 89 1.73 -4.48 17.36
C GLY A 89 2.86 -3.96 16.47
N VAL A 90 3.69 -4.87 15.94
CA VAL A 90 4.75 -4.52 14.99
C VAL A 90 4.19 -3.88 13.72
N PHE A 91 3.09 -4.43 13.20
CA PHE A 91 2.37 -3.84 12.07
C PHE A 91 1.89 -2.43 12.39
N VAL A 92 1.19 -2.22 13.52
CA VAL A 92 0.69 -0.90 13.93
C VAL A 92 1.83 0.11 14.06
N VAL A 93 2.96 -0.26 14.64
CA VAL A 93 4.10 0.65 14.78
C VAL A 93 4.65 1.04 13.40
N HIS A 94 4.98 0.06 12.54
CA HIS A 94 5.64 0.37 11.26
C HIS A 94 4.68 0.97 10.24
N TYR A 95 3.53 0.34 10.04
CA TYR A 95 2.51 0.81 9.12
C TYR A 95 1.88 2.12 9.62
N GLY A 96 1.57 2.21 10.92
CA GLY A 96 0.98 3.40 11.52
C GLY A 96 1.92 4.59 11.51
N LEU A 97 3.23 4.40 11.75
CA LEU A 97 4.21 5.46 11.61
C LEU A 97 4.28 5.99 10.17
N PHE A 98 4.36 5.08 9.19
CA PHE A 98 4.34 5.47 7.77
C PHE A 98 3.05 6.23 7.41
N TRP A 99 1.89 5.70 7.81
CA TRP A 99 0.58 6.30 7.54
C TRP A 99 0.42 7.66 8.22
N PHE A 100 0.95 7.83 9.44
CA PHE A 100 0.93 9.10 10.15
C PHE A 100 1.82 10.14 9.49
N VAL A 101 3.08 9.81 9.20
CA VAL A 101 4.02 10.74 8.53
C VAL A 101 3.48 11.14 7.16
N HIS A 102 2.92 10.19 6.40
CA HIS A 102 2.27 10.51 5.14
C HIS A 102 1.00 11.37 5.33
N GLY A 103 0.23 11.13 6.39
CA GLY A 103 -0.93 11.96 6.74
C GLY A 103 -0.56 13.40 7.03
N VAL A 104 0.54 13.63 7.76
CA VAL A 104 1.09 14.99 7.94
C VAL A 104 1.41 15.62 6.58
N PHE A 105 2.03 14.88 5.66
CA PHE A 105 2.28 15.40 4.31
C PHE A 105 0.98 15.75 3.55
N VAL A 106 -0.01 14.87 3.58
CA VAL A 106 -1.30 15.05 2.88
C VAL A 106 -2.08 16.23 3.46
N LEU A 107 -2.24 16.30 4.79
CA LEU A 107 -3.05 17.34 5.43
C LEU A 107 -2.44 18.74 5.30
N PHE A 108 -1.12 18.83 5.30
CA PHE A 108 -0.40 20.10 5.15
C PHE A 108 -0.10 20.42 3.68
N PHE A 109 -0.48 19.57 2.73
CA PHE A 109 -0.22 19.75 1.30
C PHE A 109 -0.66 21.12 0.75
N PRO A 110 -1.84 21.67 1.10
CA PRO A 110 -2.25 23.00 0.62
C PRO A 110 -1.35 24.15 1.10
N LEU A 111 -0.60 23.98 2.20
CA LEU A 111 0.35 25.01 2.65
C LEU A 111 1.56 25.11 1.71
N PHE A 112 1.90 24.04 1.01
CA PHE A 112 2.96 24.02 0.01
C PHE A 112 2.46 24.45 -1.38
N PHE A 113 1.15 24.39 -1.61
CA PHE A 113 0.49 24.68 -2.88
C PHE A 113 -0.78 25.51 -2.64
N PRO A 114 -0.64 26.82 -2.36
CA PRO A 114 -1.74 27.68 -1.91
C PRO A 114 -2.81 27.92 -2.99
N ASP A 115 -2.50 27.64 -4.26
CA ASP A 115 -3.46 27.75 -5.37
C ASP A 115 -4.44 26.57 -5.45
N LEU A 116 -4.27 25.56 -4.60
CA LEU A 116 -5.15 24.40 -4.53
C LEU A 116 -6.21 24.57 -3.44
N ASP A 117 -7.45 24.25 -3.77
CA ASP A 117 -8.54 24.25 -2.81
C ASP A 117 -8.30 23.18 -1.73
N PRO A 118 -8.61 23.50 -0.45
CA PRO A 118 -8.57 22.51 0.61
C PRO A 118 -9.70 21.47 0.44
N ALA A 119 -9.46 20.27 0.97
CA ALA A 119 -10.38 19.15 0.86
C ALA A 119 -11.76 19.50 1.40
N SER A 120 -12.80 19.16 0.64
CA SER A 120 -14.20 19.35 1.05
C SER A 120 -14.56 18.43 2.22
N PRO A 121 -15.00 18.96 3.38
CA PRO A 121 -15.36 18.13 4.53
C PRO A 121 -16.48 17.13 4.22
N ALA A 122 -17.42 17.51 3.33
CA ALA A 122 -18.53 16.64 2.93
C ALA A 122 -18.03 15.43 2.11
N VAL A 123 -17.15 15.66 1.13
CA VAL A 123 -16.55 14.58 0.32
C VAL A 123 -15.76 13.63 1.22
N VAL A 124 -14.94 14.19 2.11
CA VAL A 124 -14.14 13.41 3.06
C VAL A 124 -15.03 12.58 3.99
N ALA A 125 -16.10 13.16 4.55
CA ALA A 125 -17.02 12.44 5.43
C ALA A 125 -17.75 11.29 4.72
N VAL A 126 -18.27 11.54 3.50
CA VAL A 126 -18.94 10.52 2.70
C VAL A 126 -17.96 9.38 2.36
N ALA A 127 -16.75 9.72 1.92
CA ALA A 127 -15.73 8.73 1.62
C ALA A 127 -15.32 7.92 2.86
N ALA A 128 -15.12 8.56 4.02
CA ALA A 128 -14.78 7.90 5.27
C ALA A 128 -15.84 6.88 5.69
N VAL A 129 -17.12 7.26 5.63
CA VAL A 129 -18.25 6.36 5.94
C VAL A 129 -18.31 5.20 4.94
N GLY A 130 -18.18 5.50 3.64
CA GLY A 130 -18.19 4.47 2.59
C GLY A 130 -17.05 3.46 2.74
N LEU A 131 -15.83 3.94 3.00
CA LEU A 131 -14.65 3.11 3.24
C LEU A 131 -14.82 2.26 4.50
N ALA A 132 -15.27 2.85 5.62
CA ALA A 132 -15.51 2.14 6.85
C ALA A 132 -16.56 1.03 6.67
N ALA A 133 -17.68 1.34 6.01
CA ALA A 133 -18.73 0.37 5.71
C ALA A 133 -18.21 -0.75 4.79
N TYR A 134 -17.49 -0.41 3.72
CA TYR A 134 -16.91 -1.37 2.80
C TYR A 134 -15.96 -2.35 3.50
N HIS A 135 -15.04 -1.83 4.33
CA HIS A 135 -14.10 -2.66 5.07
C HIS A 135 -14.77 -3.49 6.16
N ALA A 136 -15.78 -2.96 6.85
CA ALA A 136 -16.54 -3.70 7.85
C ALA A 136 -17.33 -4.86 7.23
N VAL A 137 -18.02 -4.61 6.11
CA VAL A 137 -18.75 -5.66 5.36
C VAL A 137 -17.78 -6.70 4.82
N SER A 138 -16.66 -6.28 4.21
CA SER A 138 -15.65 -7.21 3.69
C SER A 138 -15.02 -8.06 4.79
N TYR A 139 -14.72 -7.46 5.95
CA TYR A 139 -14.23 -8.20 7.11
C TYR A 139 -15.24 -9.25 7.58
N ARG A 140 -16.51 -8.87 7.73
CA ARG A 140 -17.53 -9.82 8.20
C ARG A 140 -17.82 -10.93 7.19
N ALA A 141 -18.18 -10.57 5.97
CA ALA A 141 -18.65 -11.52 4.96
C ALA A 141 -17.51 -12.39 4.39
N ASN A 142 -16.35 -11.80 4.09
CA ASN A 142 -15.25 -12.56 3.48
C ASN A 142 -14.32 -13.14 4.54
N TYR A 143 -13.93 -12.34 5.55
CA TYR A 143 -12.90 -12.79 6.46
C TYR A 143 -13.43 -13.76 7.52
N ILE A 144 -14.57 -13.44 8.14
CA ILE A 144 -15.19 -14.27 9.18
C ILE A 144 -16.07 -15.36 8.57
N GLU A 145 -17.13 -14.98 7.84
CA GLU A 145 -18.15 -15.94 7.37
C GLU A 145 -17.60 -16.92 6.32
N ALA A 146 -16.69 -16.49 5.44
CA ALA A 146 -16.07 -17.37 4.45
C ALA A 146 -14.80 -18.11 4.94
N GLY A 147 -14.47 -17.99 6.24
CA GLY A 147 -13.38 -18.72 6.90
C GLY A 147 -11.98 -18.39 6.38
N GLU A 148 -11.74 -17.17 5.87
CA GLU A 148 -10.39 -16.78 5.45
C GLU A 148 -9.39 -16.72 6.62
N TYR A 149 -9.89 -16.46 7.83
CA TYR A 149 -9.08 -16.40 9.04
C TYR A 149 -8.37 -17.72 9.36
N GLU A 150 -8.97 -18.86 8.99
CA GLU A 150 -8.40 -20.20 9.20
C GLU A 150 -7.31 -20.56 8.19
N ARG A 151 -7.24 -19.82 7.07
CA ARG A 151 -6.36 -20.14 5.93
C ARG A 151 -5.20 -19.19 5.75
N THR A 152 -5.22 -18.06 6.44
CA THR A 152 -4.24 -16.99 6.24
C THR A 152 -3.53 -16.68 7.54
N GLY A 153 -2.21 -16.84 7.54
CA GLY A 153 -1.40 -16.53 8.71
C GLY A 153 -1.23 -15.02 8.99
N PRO A 154 -0.91 -14.69 10.25
CA PRO A 154 -0.77 -13.31 10.71
C PRO A 154 0.37 -12.57 10.01
N VAL A 155 1.48 -13.24 9.70
CA VAL A 155 2.66 -12.61 9.05
C VAL A 155 2.39 -12.33 7.57
N THR A 156 1.63 -13.21 6.92
CA THR A 156 1.15 -13.02 5.56
C THR A 156 0.26 -11.77 5.49
N LEU A 157 -0.70 -11.64 6.39
CA LEU A 157 -1.59 -10.47 6.49
C LEU A 157 -0.84 -9.17 6.76
N MET A 158 0.22 -9.22 7.57
CA MET A 158 1.08 -8.07 7.85
C MET A 158 1.70 -7.49 6.57
N THR A 159 2.06 -8.34 5.59
CA THR A 159 2.75 -7.89 4.38
C THR A 159 1.82 -7.44 3.25
N GLN A 160 0.58 -7.93 3.21
CA GLN A 160 -0.36 -7.68 2.12
C GLN A 160 -0.61 -6.19 1.82
N PRO A 161 -0.79 -5.29 2.81
CA PRO A 161 -1.09 -3.89 2.54
C PRO A 161 0.04 -3.15 1.83
N TYR A 162 1.31 -3.48 2.13
CA TYR A 162 2.46 -2.70 1.66
C TYR A 162 2.51 -2.59 0.15
N ARG A 163 2.28 -3.68 -0.58
CA ARG A 163 2.34 -3.64 -2.05
C ARG A 163 1.31 -2.66 -2.63
N ARG A 164 0.08 -2.67 -2.12
CA ARG A 164 -0.99 -1.78 -2.61
C ARG A 164 -0.74 -0.34 -2.20
N VAL A 165 -0.49 -0.14 -0.91
CA VAL A 165 -0.33 1.18 -0.30
C VAL A 165 0.90 1.88 -0.87
N PHE A 166 2.03 1.17 -1.02
CA PHE A 166 3.24 1.74 -1.60
C PHE A 166 3.05 2.19 -3.06
N VAL A 167 2.41 1.36 -3.90
CA VAL A 167 2.12 1.74 -5.29
C VAL A 167 1.21 2.96 -5.31
N LEU A 168 0.13 2.96 -4.52
CA LEU A 168 -0.78 4.09 -4.43
C LEU A 168 -0.04 5.35 -3.98
N HIS A 169 0.76 5.29 -2.92
CA HIS A 169 1.50 6.44 -2.40
C HIS A 169 2.50 6.95 -3.44
N LEU A 170 3.25 6.07 -4.11
CA LEU A 170 4.17 6.47 -5.16
C LEU A 170 3.42 7.17 -6.30
N THR A 171 2.31 6.60 -6.77
CA THR A 171 1.52 7.19 -7.87
C THR A 171 0.87 8.52 -7.47
N VAL A 172 0.32 8.61 -6.26
CA VAL A 172 -0.39 9.78 -5.76
C VAL A 172 0.59 10.89 -5.44
N VAL A 173 1.72 10.60 -4.81
CA VAL A 173 2.78 11.58 -4.54
C VAL A 173 3.40 12.07 -5.84
N LEU A 174 3.82 11.18 -6.75
CA LEU A 174 4.37 11.60 -8.05
C LEU A 174 3.34 12.37 -8.89
N GLY A 175 2.07 11.96 -8.86
CA GLY A 175 0.98 12.67 -9.54
C GLY A 175 0.72 14.05 -8.95
N ALA A 176 0.62 14.14 -7.62
CA ALA A 176 0.37 15.40 -6.91
C ALA A 176 1.52 16.39 -7.09
N PHE A 177 2.77 15.96 -6.93
CA PHE A 177 3.94 16.81 -7.18
C PHE A 177 4.14 17.11 -8.67
N GLY A 178 3.77 16.19 -9.56
CA GLY A 178 3.78 16.44 -11.00
C GLY A 178 2.78 17.52 -11.41
N VAL A 179 1.54 17.45 -10.91
CA VAL A 179 0.49 18.44 -11.19
C VAL A 179 0.81 19.79 -10.52
N ALA A 180 1.26 19.75 -9.25
CA ALA A 180 1.41 20.95 -8.43
C ALA A 180 2.76 21.67 -8.64
N GLY A 181 3.83 20.95 -8.96
CA GLY A 181 5.17 21.53 -9.19
C GLY A 181 5.39 22.11 -10.58
N LEU A 182 4.47 21.91 -11.52
CA LEU A 182 4.69 22.26 -12.91
C LEU A 182 4.17 23.62 -13.33
N GLY A 183 2.94 24.00 -13.01
CA GLY A 183 2.28 25.11 -13.74
C GLY A 183 2.19 24.92 -15.29
N ALA A 184 2.98 24.02 -15.89
CA ALA A 184 3.04 23.47 -17.25
C ALA A 184 4.13 22.36 -17.35
N PRO A 185 4.04 21.34 -18.24
CA PRO A 185 4.23 19.91 -17.89
C PRO A 185 5.58 19.17 -18.11
N ILE A 186 6.71 19.81 -18.49
CA ILE A 186 7.87 19.06 -19.04
C ILE A 186 9.07 18.89 -18.08
N GLY A 187 9.33 19.85 -17.18
CA GLY A 187 10.53 19.82 -16.30
C GLY A 187 10.49 18.71 -15.24
N ALA A 188 9.32 18.44 -14.67
CA ALA A 188 9.15 17.42 -13.63
C ALA A 188 9.22 16.00 -14.20
N LEU A 189 8.82 15.80 -15.46
CA LEU A 189 9.02 14.54 -16.17
C LEU A 189 10.52 14.22 -16.31
N ILE A 190 11.35 15.23 -16.60
CA ILE A 190 12.80 15.07 -16.71
C ILE A 190 13.41 14.72 -15.34
N VAL A 191 13.04 15.43 -14.27
CA VAL A 191 13.55 15.15 -12.92
C VAL A 191 13.11 13.77 -12.42
N MET A 192 11.87 13.38 -12.65
CA MET A 192 11.35 12.06 -12.28
C MET A 192 12.08 10.93 -13.02
N VAL A 193 12.32 11.09 -14.32
CA VAL A 193 13.12 10.13 -15.11
C VAL A 193 14.55 10.06 -14.57
N LEU A 194 15.19 11.19 -14.27
CA LEU A 194 16.57 11.22 -13.73
C LEU A 194 16.68 10.56 -12.35
N VAL A 195 15.75 10.86 -11.44
CA VAL A 195 15.73 10.25 -10.10
C VAL A 195 15.47 8.75 -10.19
N LYS A 196 14.51 8.33 -11.02
CA LYS A 196 14.24 6.91 -11.25
C LYS A 196 15.46 6.19 -11.83
N THR A 197 16.09 6.75 -12.86
CA THR A 197 17.28 6.16 -13.48
C THR A 197 18.45 6.07 -12.49
N ALA A 198 18.64 7.07 -11.63
CA ALA A 198 19.68 7.03 -10.59
C ALA A 198 19.42 5.93 -9.55
N LEU A 199 18.17 5.75 -9.11
CA LEU A 199 17.79 4.71 -8.16
C LEU A 199 17.93 3.30 -8.76
N ASP A 200 17.52 3.11 -10.02
CA ASP A 200 17.66 1.85 -10.73
C ASP A 200 19.15 1.48 -10.91
N LEU A 201 20.01 2.44 -11.28
CA LEU A 201 21.46 2.23 -11.40
C LEU A 201 22.10 1.88 -10.05
N TRP A 202 21.73 2.58 -8.99
CA TRP A 202 22.26 2.33 -7.65
C TRP A 202 21.87 0.94 -7.11
N GLY A 203 20.64 0.50 -7.39
CA GLY A 203 20.17 -0.85 -7.09
C GLY A 203 21.02 -1.93 -7.77
N HIS A 204 21.26 -1.79 -9.08
CA HIS A 204 22.05 -2.75 -9.85
C HIS A 204 23.51 -2.85 -9.40
N TRP A 205 24.17 -1.72 -9.09
CA TRP A 205 25.55 -1.74 -8.59
C TRP A 205 25.68 -2.43 -7.23
N LYS A 206 24.71 -2.24 -6.33
CA LYS A 206 24.70 -2.88 -5.01
C LYS A 206 24.45 -4.39 -5.08
N GLU A 207 23.69 -4.85 -6.07
CA GLU A 207 23.49 -6.28 -6.34
C GLU A 207 24.74 -6.95 -6.93
N HIS A 208 25.45 -6.29 -7.85
CA HIS A 208 26.68 -6.83 -8.44
C HIS A 208 27.84 -6.93 -7.44
N GLU A 209 27.96 -5.97 -6.51
CA GLU A 209 28.98 -6.01 -5.45
C GLU A 209 28.72 -7.16 -4.45
N ARG A 210 27.45 -7.52 -4.22
CA ARG A 210 27.07 -8.67 -3.38
C ARG A 210 27.26 -10.01 -4.09
N ALA A 211 27.04 -10.07 -5.40
CA ALA A 211 27.25 -11.28 -6.21
C ALA A 211 28.74 -11.62 -6.37
N ARG A 212 29.63 -10.63 -6.46
CA ARG A 212 31.09 -10.83 -6.58
C ARG A 212 31.79 -11.26 -5.29
N ARG A 213 31.17 -11.04 -4.12
CA ARG A 213 31.74 -11.39 -2.81
C ARG A 213 31.32 -12.76 -2.28
N ARG A 214 30.56 -13.57 -3.04
CA ARG A 214 30.33 -14.97 -2.71
C ARG A 214 31.47 -15.82 -3.30
N PRO A 215 32.35 -16.42 -2.48
CA PRO A 215 33.24 -17.45 -2.98
C PRO A 215 32.42 -18.64 -3.49
N PRO A 216 32.84 -19.32 -4.56
CA PRO A 216 32.17 -20.53 -5.03
C PRO A 216 32.18 -21.59 -3.92
N SER A 217 30.99 -22.07 -3.56
CA SER A 217 30.82 -23.22 -2.69
C SER A 217 31.43 -24.45 -3.38
N ASN A 218 32.51 -24.99 -2.82
CA ASN A 218 33.07 -26.26 -3.25
C ASN A 218 31.98 -27.36 -3.11
N PRO A 219 31.71 -28.15 -4.16
CA PRO A 219 30.88 -29.33 -4.02
C PRO A 219 31.61 -30.34 -3.13
N THR A 220 30.86 -30.90 -2.19
CA THR A 220 31.21 -32.05 -1.35
C THR A 220 32.02 -33.11 -2.08
N ALA A 221 33.19 -33.46 -1.52
CA ALA A 221 33.79 -34.78 -1.72
C ALA A 221 33.61 -35.56 -0.40
N GLU A 222 33.18 -36.81 -0.60
CA GLU A 222 32.87 -37.89 0.34
C GLU A 222 33.85 -38.07 1.51
#